data_AF-A0A1V6K1Q7-F1
#
_entry.id   AF-A0A1V6K1Q7-F1
#
_cell.length_a   1.000
_cell.length_b   1.000
_cell.length_c   1.000
_cell.angle_alpha   90.00
_cell.angle_beta   90.00
_cell.angle_gamma   90.00
#
_symmetry.space_group_name_H-M   'P 1'
#
loop_
_entity.id
_entity.type
_entity.pdbx_description
1 polymer ?
#
loop_
_entity_poly.entity_id
_entity_poly.type
_entity_poly.pdbx_seq_one_letter_code
_entity_poly.pdbx_strand_id
1 'polypeptide(L)'
;MSDPGGPQDSAGQVHGSDHSGLHVSVVGTPGDPYFEALAAEAEALAGAGGVSLFDPSVPEDSSAMSDLLLPSSGFPYAQACVGDACGRPAHDPEALRLSVESLR
;
A
#
# COMPACT_ATOMS: atom_id res chain seq x y z
N MET A 1 2.72 -55.87 -13.04
CA MET A 1 2.41 -55.93 -11.60
C MET A 1 1.94 -54.55 -11.21
N SER A 2 0.68 -54.43 -10.85
CA SER A 2 0.03 -53.20 -10.42
C SER A 2 0.17 -53.07 -8.90
N ASP A 3 0.46 -51.87 -8.40
CA ASP A 3 -0.24 -51.32 -7.24
C ASP A 3 -0.28 -49.77 -7.35
N PRO A 4 -1.43 -49.12 -7.09
CA PRO A 4 -1.71 -47.70 -7.35
C PRO A 4 -1.72 -46.87 -6.04
N GLY A 5 -1.71 -45.53 -6.14
CA GLY A 5 -1.84 -44.71 -4.94
C GLY A 5 -1.80 -43.19 -5.13
N GLY A 6 -2.90 -42.64 -5.64
CA GLY A 6 -3.46 -41.35 -5.17
C GLY A 6 -2.87 -40.03 -5.71
N PRO A 7 -3.73 -39.06 -6.09
CA PRO A 7 -3.33 -37.68 -6.36
C PRO A 7 -3.25 -36.89 -5.04
N GLN A 8 -2.31 -35.95 -4.96
CA GLN A 8 -2.42 -34.83 -4.03
C GLN A 8 -2.26 -33.52 -4.82
N ASP A 9 -3.43 -32.99 -5.15
CA ASP A 9 -3.65 -31.58 -5.43
C ASP A 9 -3.11 -30.70 -4.29
N SER A 10 -2.84 -29.44 -4.66
CA SER A 10 -2.90 -28.25 -3.78
C SER A 10 -1.68 -27.94 -2.90
N ALA A 11 -0.71 -27.25 -3.52
CA ALA A 11 -0.07 -26.08 -2.91
C ALA A 11 0.19 -25.10 -4.06
N GLY A 12 -0.79 -24.31 -4.45
CA GLY A 12 -1.09 -23.07 -3.75
C GLY A 12 -1.02 -21.96 -4.79
N GLN A 13 -2.04 -21.91 -5.65
CA GLN A 13 -2.33 -20.77 -6.49
C GLN A 13 -2.59 -19.59 -5.54
N VAL A 14 -1.60 -18.71 -5.35
CA VAL A 14 -1.80 -17.45 -4.63
C VAL A 14 -1.71 -16.34 -5.67
N HIS A 15 -2.91 -15.99 -6.14
CA HIS A 15 -3.29 -14.67 -6.63
C HIS A 15 -2.57 -14.22 -7.91
N GLY A 16 -3.11 -14.72 -9.02
CA GLY A 16 -3.36 -13.81 -10.14
C GLY A 16 -4.29 -12.73 -9.62
N SER A 17 -3.73 -11.67 -9.10
CA SER A 17 -4.52 -10.53 -8.75
C SER A 17 -4.86 -9.77 -10.01
N ASP A 18 -6.14 -9.60 -10.25
CA ASP A 18 -6.68 -8.48 -11.02
C ASP A 18 -6.34 -7.15 -10.31
N HIS A 19 -5.05 -6.85 -10.07
CA HIS A 19 -4.57 -5.60 -9.43
C HIS A 19 -4.21 -4.55 -10.47
N SER A 20 -5.09 -4.29 -11.44
CA SER A 20 -5.03 -3.04 -12.21
C SER A 20 -5.62 -1.85 -11.43
N GLY A 21 -5.52 -1.88 -10.09
CA GLY A 21 -6.04 -0.88 -9.18
C GLY A 21 -4.91 -0.09 -8.55
N LEU A 22 -5.08 1.22 -8.47
CA LEU A 22 -4.18 2.10 -7.73
C LEU A 22 -4.27 1.76 -6.22
N HIS A 23 -3.13 1.54 -5.59
CA HIS A 23 -3.01 1.47 -4.13
C HIS A 23 -2.18 2.64 -3.61
N VAL A 24 -2.54 3.24 -2.48
CA VAL A 24 -1.77 4.31 -1.86
C VAL A 24 -1.54 3.99 -0.39
N SER A 25 -0.27 3.94 0.01
CA SER A 25 0.12 3.82 1.42
C SER A 25 0.44 5.20 1.99
N VAL A 26 -0.22 5.62 3.05
CA VAL A 26 0.04 6.89 3.75
C VAL A 26 0.56 6.59 5.14
N VAL A 27 1.66 7.21 5.51
CA VAL A 27 2.27 7.07 6.82
C VAL A 27 2.19 8.40 7.54
N GLY A 28 1.85 8.37 8.82
CA GLY A 28 1.80 9.55 9.67
C GLY A 28 1.00 9.30 10.95
N THR A 29 1.03 10.27 11.85
CA THR A 29 0.28 10.16 13.11
C THR A 29 -1.16 10.64 12.91
N PRO A 30 -2.18 9.86 13.30
CA PRO A 30 -3.58 10.30 13.30
C PRO A 30 -3.77 11.62 14.04
N GLY A 31 -4.55 12.53 13.47
CA GLY A 31 -4.74 13.88 14.01
C GLY A 31 -3.65 14.90 13.63
N ASP A 32 -2.57 14.49 12.95
CA ASP A 32 -1.69 15.43 12.25
C ASP A 32 -2.41 15.96 11.00
N PRO A 33 -2.61 17.28 10.85
CA PRO A 33 -3.34 17.85 9.71
C PRO A 33 -2.72 17.51 8.34
N TYR A 34 -1.41 17.29 8.27
CA TYR A 34 -0.75 16.90 7.02
C TYR A 34 -1.03 15.44 6.66
N PHE A 35 -1.08 14.56 7.66
CA PHE A 35 -1.47 13.16 7.48
C PHE A 35 -2.92 13.05 7.01
N GLU A 36 -3.84 13.75 7.68
CA GLU A 36 -5.27 13.74 7.32
C GLU A 36 -5.50 14.28 5.91
N ALA A 37 -4.78 15.33 5.51
CA ALA A 37 -4.85 15.88 4.15
C ALA A 37 -4.35 14.89 3.10
N LEU A 38 -3.24 14.19 3.36
CA LEU A 38 -2.71 13.17 2.47
C LEU A 38 -3.62 11.94 2.40
N ALA A 39 -4.19 11.51 3.53
CA ALA A 39 -5.14 10.40 3.59
C ALA A 39 -6.40 10.69 2.78
N ALA A 40 -6.98 11.89 2.94
CA ALA A 40 -8.16 12.31 2.19
C ALA A 40 -7.88 12.38 0.68
N GLU A 41 -6.70 12.87 0.28
CA GLU A 41 -6.30 12.91 -1.13
C GLU A 41 -6.05 11.51 -1.69
N ALA A 42 -5.38 10.64 -0.94
CA ALA A 42 -5.18 9.24 -1.31
C ALA A 42 -6.51 8.52 -1.55
N GLU A 43 -7.50 8.75 -0.67
CA GLU A 43 -8.84 8.19 -0.80
C GLU A 43 -9.57 8.75 -2.02
N ALA A 44 -9.43 10.04 -2.32
CA ALA A 44 -10.02 10.63 -3.52
C ALA A 44 -9.43 10.04 -4.82
N LEU A 45 -8.16 9.64 -4.82
CA LEU A 45 -7.45 9.10 -5.98
C LEU A 45 -7.66 7.60 -6.18
N ALA A 46 -7.60 6.82 -5.10
CA ALA A 46 -7.61 5.35 -5.12
C ALA A 46 -8.94 4.73 -4.64
N GLY A 47 -9.80 5.52 -4.01
CA GLY A 47 -10.99 5.05 -3.29
C GLY A 47 -10.64 4.41 -1.94
N ALA A 48 -11.63 4.31 -1.04
CA ALA A 48 -11.42 3.80 0.33
C ALA A 48 -10.79 2.39 0.40
N GLY A 49 -11.09 1.51 -0.57
CA GLY A 49 -10.50 0.17 -0.65
C GLY A 49 -9.07 0.12 -1.21
N GLY A 50 -8.58 1.25 -1.73
CA GLY A 50 -7.26 1.39 -2.34
C GLY A 50 -6.25 2.11 -1.45
N VAL A 51 -6.56 2.38 -0.18
CA VAL A 51 -5.69 3.14 0.72
C VAL A 51 -5.31 2.32 1.95
N SER A 52 -4.04 2.33 2.31
CA SER A 52 -3.52 1.84 3.60
C SER A 52 -2.96 3.01 4.38
N LEU A 53 -3.31 3.09 5.67
CA LEU A 53 -2.84 4.12 6.58
C LEU A 53 -1.96 3.46 7.65
N PHE A 54 -0.81 4.05 7.96
CA PHE A 54 0.14 3.52 8.93
C PHE A 54 0.57 4.60 9.94
N ASP A 55 0.42 4.32 11.23
CA ASP A 55 0.93 5.14 12.32
C ASP A 55 2.28 4.61 12.83
N PRO A 56 3.40 5.33 12.62
CA PRO A 56 4.72 4.86 13.05
C PRO A 56 4.86 4.74 14.58
N SER A 57 3.94 5.31 15.36
CA SER A 57 3.92 5.16 16.82
C SER A 57 3.23 3.87 17.29
N VAL A 58 2.49 3.20 16.41
CA VAL A 58 1.83 1.91 16.65
C VAL A 58 2.80 0.78 16.29
N PRO A 59 3.14 -0.15 17.21
CA PRO A 59 4.12 -1.21 16.93
C PRO A 59 3.75 -2.11 15.74
N GLU A 60 2.48 -2.42 15.58
CA GLU A 60 1.96 -3.25 14.48
C GLU A 60 2.17 -2.57 13.12
N ASP A 61 1.79 -1.29 13.02
CA ASP A 61 1.97 -0.50 11.80
C ASP A 61 3.45 -0.28 11.50
N SER A 62 4.28 -0.01 12.52
CA SER A 62 5.73 0.12 12.38
C SER A 62 6.38 -1.16 11.83
N SER A 63 5.90 -2.33 12.26
CA SER A 63 6.33 -3.62 11.70
C SER A 63 5.90 -3.76 10.25
N ALA A 64 4.65 -3.45 9.91
CA ALA A 64 4.14 -3.54 8.55
C ALA A 64 4.86 -2.57 7.59
N MET A 65 5.17 -1.36 8.06
CA MET A 65 5.97 -0.38 7.33
C MET A 65 7.35 -0.93 6.97
N SER A 66 7.99 -1.67 7.89
CA SER A 66 9.29 -2.29 7.66
C SER A 66 9.22 -3.38 6.59
N ASP A 67 8.18 -4.22 6.63
CA ASP A 67 7.95 -5.27 5.64
C ASP A 67 7.68 -4.71 4.24
N LEU A 68 6.96 -3.58 4.17
CA LEU A 68 6.61 -2.88 2.93
C LEU A 68 7.68 -1.87 2.48
N LEU A 69 8.80 -1.78 3.20
CA LEU A 69 9.88 -0.81 2.96
C LEU A 69 9.39 0.65 2.87
N LEU A 70 8.35 0.99 3.63
CA LEU A 70 7.87 2.36 3.74
C LEU A 70 8.88 3.19 4.55
N PRO A 71 9.06 4.48 4.22
CA PRO A 71 9.86 5.39 5.04
C PRO A 71 9.41 5.44 6.51
N SER A 72 10.17 6.10 7.38
CA SER A 72 9.76 6.32 8.77
C SER A 72 10.25 7.66 9.30
N SER A 73 10.48 8.61 8.39
CA SER A 73 10.86 9.97 8.73
C SER A 73 9.73 10.63 9.52
N GLY A 74 10.04 11.47 10.51
CA GLY A 74 9.06 12.13 11.39
C GLY A 74 8.14 13.17 10.72
N PHE A 75 7.78 12.97 9.45
CA PHE A 75 6.79 13.73 8.68
C PHE A 75 5.89 12.75 7.93
N PRO A 76 4.59 13.06 7.75
CA PRO A 76 3.71 12.19 7.01
C PRO A 76 4.03 12.22 5.51
N TYR A 77 3.85 11.09 4.86
CA TYR A 77 4.02 10.97 3.41
C TYR A 77 3.11 9.90 2.84
N ALA A 78 2.80 10.01 1.54
CA ALA A 78 2.05 9.01 0.78
C ALA A 78 2.92 8.38 -0.30
N GLN A 79 2.70 7.11 -0.62
CA GLN A 79 3.35 6.39 -1.71
C GLN A 79 2.28 5.71 -2.57
N ALA A 80 2.23 6.06 -3.85
CA ALA A 80 1.33 5.48 -4.82
C ALA A 80 1.96 4.24 -5.46
N CYS A 81 1.16 3.19 -5.65
CA CYS A 81 1.56 1.90 -6.17
C CYS A 81 0.53 1.42 -7.21
N VAL A 82 0.99 0.85 -8.32
CA VAL A 82 0.14 0.16 -9.28
C VAL A 82 0.71 -1.25 -9.45
N GLY A 83 -0.09 -2.27 -9.14
CA GLY A 83 0.44 -3.63 -8.94
C GLY A 83 1.39 -3.70 -7.74
N ASP A 84 2.52 -4.40 -7.88
CA ASP A 84 3.42 -4.72 -6.76
C ASP A 84 4.50 -3.66 -6.47
N ALA A 85 4.50 -2.53 -7.19
CA ALA A 85 5.57 -1.52 -7.09
C ALA A 85 5.05 -0.19 -6.54
N CYS A 86 5.46 0.16 -5.32
CA CYS A 86 5.24 1.47 -4.74
C CYS A 86 6.32 2.48 -5.20
N GLY A 87 5.86 3.67 -5.57
CA GLY A 87 6.65 4.70 -6.23
C GLY A 87 7.20 5.77 -5.31
N ARG A 88 7.09 7.02 -5.75
CA ARG A 88 7.75 8.18 -5.11
C ARG A 88 6.96 8.65 -3.88
N PRO A 89 7.64 8.97 -2.76
CA PRO A 89 6.98 9.58 -1.62
C PRO A 89 6.51 11.00 -1.94
N ALA A 90 5.30 11.32 -1.52
CA ALA A 90 4.66 12.63 -1.61
C ALA A 90 4.45 13.19 -0.20
N HIS A 91 4.81 14.46 0.01
CA HIS A 91 4.75 15.15 1.31
C HIS A 91 3.54 16.07 1.45
N ASP A 92 2.77 16.25 0.38
CA ASP A 92 1.54 17.03 0.35
C ASP A 92 0.57 16.47 -0.72
N PRO A 93 -0.71 16.88 -0.68
CA PRO A 93 -1.73 16.40 -1.63
C PRO A 93 -1.40 16.67 -3.10
N GLU A 94 -0.76 17.79 -3.43
CA GLU A 94 -0.43 18.15 -4.81
C GLU A 94 0.66 17.22 -5.36
N ALA A 95 1.72 16.99 -4.57
CA ALA A 95 2.77 16.04 -4.89
C ALA A 95 2.24 14.60 -5.03
N LEU A 96 1.21 14.23 -4.25
CA LEU A 96 0.56 12.92 -4.37
C LEU A 96 -0.19 12.78 -5.69
N ARG A 97 -1.00 13.78 -6.06
CA ARG A 97 -1.69 13.81 -7.37
C ARG A 97 -0.70 13.66 -8.52
N LEU A 98 0.36 14.47 -8.52
CA LEU A 98 1.39 14.41 -9.56
C LEU A 98 2.07 13.04 -9.62
N SER A 99 2.33 12.43 -8.45
CA SER A 99 2.91 11.09 -8.37
C SER A 99 1.99 10.04 -8.99
N VAL A 100 0.70 10.07 -8.67
CA VAL A 100 -0.31 9.17 -9.26
C VAL A 100 -0.49 9.40 -10.76
N GLU A 101 -0.55 10.66 -11.20
CA GLU A 101 -0.67 11.01 -12.63
C GLU A 101 0.51 10.49 -13.45
N SER A 102 1.73 10.51 -12.88
CA SER A 102 2.92 9.99 -13.55
C SER A 102 2.95 8.47 -13.74
N LEU A 103 2.06 7.73 -13.06
CA LEU A 103 1.93 6.27 -13.16
C LEU A 103 0.91 5.83 -14.22
N ARG A 104 0.15 6.77 -14.81
CA ARG A 104 -0.86 6.52 -15.85
C ARG A 104 -0.27 6.69 -17.24
#